data_AF-A0A8T5P1D6-F1
#
_entry.id   AF-A0A8T5P1D6-F1
#
_cell.length_a   1.000
_cell.length_b   1.000
_cell.length_c   1.000
_cell.angle_alpha   90.00
_cell.angle_beta   90.00
_cell.angle_gamma   90.00
#
_symmetry.space_group_name_H-M   'P 1'
#
loop_
_entity.id
_entity.type
_entity.pdbx_description
1 polymer ?
#
loop_
_entity_poly.entity_id
_entity_poly.type
_entity_poly.pdbx_seq_one_letter_code
_entity_poly.pdbx_strand_id
1 'polypeptide(L)'
;MDLMIKSYIERAENEIVIAETLKRLSNEANAKQFFGISDRMTFYSSAISHSYYAIFYAAKAILLTKNIKTTAPEIHKKTFEEFKRNFVDTGILNVKLLEIYRKMVIRADELLEIFKDEKWKRGNFTYNTIPQANKEPAEDSLKKQNYLFQT
;
A
#
# COMPACT_ATOMS: atom_id res chain seq x y z
N MET A 1 -9.53 3.87 20.87
CA MET A 1 -9.42 4.00 19.40
C MET A 1 -10.73 3.53 18.79
N ASP A 2 -11.33 4.31 17.88
CA ASP A 2 -12.59 3.95 17.20
C ASP A 2 -12.47 2.55 16.56
N LEU A 3 -13.49 1.70 16.75
CA LEU A 3 -13.54 0.32 16.24
C LEU A 3 -13.28 0.26 14.72
N MET A 4 -13.74 1.28 13.99
CA MET A 4 -13.54 1.39 12.53
C MET A 4 -12.11 1.73 12.17
N ILE A 5 -11.44 2.61 12.94
CA ILE A 5 -10.03 2.94 12.73
C ILE A 5 -9.18 1.68 12.93
N LYS A 6 -9.43 0.94 14.02
CA LYS A 6 -8.75 -0.33 14.30
C LYS A 6 -8.92 -1.33 13.16
N SER A 7 -10.14 -1.51 12.65
CA SER A 7 -10.40 -2.42 11.52
C SER A 7 -9.64 -2.03 10.25
N TYR A 8 -9.49 -0.74 9.95
CA TYR A 8 -8.70 -0.31 8.78
C TYR A 8 -7.20 -0.52 8.96
N ILE A 9 -6.68 -0.38 10.17
CA ILE A 9 -5.28 -0.69 10.47
C ILE A 9 -5.03 -2.20 10.30
N GLU A 10 -5.87 -3.04 10.91
CA GLU A 10 -5.77 -4.50 10.77
C GLU A 10 -5.87 -4.95 9.31
N ARG A 11 -6.75 -4.32 8.52
CA ARG A 11 -6.80 -4.55 7.07
C ARG A 11 -5.49 -4.17 6.40
N ALA A 12 -4.92 -3.00 6.70
CA ALA A 12 -3.65 -2.58 6.11
C ALA A 12 -2.53 -3.56 6.44
N GLU A 13 -2.45 -4.04 7.69
CA GLU A 13 -1.49 -5.06 8.13
C GLU A 13 -1.65 -6.39 7.38
N ASN A 14 -2.90 -6.86 7.22
CA ASN A 14 -3.16 -8.08 6.45
C ASN A 14 -2.74 -7.94 4.98
N GLU A 15 -3.00 -6.78 4.36
CA GLU A 15 -2.60 -6.51 2.98
C GLU A 15 -1.07 -6.49 2.80
N ILE A 16 -0.31 -6.07 3.83
CA ILE A 16 1.17 -6.19 3.86
C ILE A 16 1.59 -7.66 3.81
N VAL A 17 1.07 -8.48 4.73
CA VAL A 17 1.41 -9.90 4.81
C VAL A 17 1.04 -10.64 3.52
N ILE A 18 -0.10 -10.30 2.92
CA ILE A 18 -0.54 -10.88 1.63
C ILE A 18 0.43 -10.50 0.51
N ALA A 19 0.80 -9.21 0.39
CA ALA A 19 1.71 -8.75 -0.65
C ALA A 19 3.08 -9.46 -0.58
N GLU A 20 3.64 -9.57 0.63
CA GLU A 20 4.90 -10.28 0.89
C GLU A 20 4.80 -11.76 0.54
N THR A 21 3.72 -12.41 0.98
CA THR A 21 3.46 -13.84 0.73
C THR A 21 3.35 -14.12 -0.77
N LEU A 22 2.64 -13.27 -1.51
CA LEU A 22 2.45 -13.43 -2.95
C LEU A 22 3.75 -13.19 -3.73
N LYS A 23 4.59 -12.22 -3.33
CA LYS A 23 5.94 -12.08 -3.90
C LYS A 23 6.77 -13.34 -3.62
N ARG A 24 6.74 -13.85 -2.39
CA ARG A 24 7.49 -15.05 -2.01
C ARG A 24 7.07 -16.26 -2.85
N LEU A 25 5.76 -16.50 -2.96
CA LEU A 25 5.18 -17.53 -3.83
C LEU A 25 5.55 -17.33 -5.30
N SER A 26 5.78 -16.10 -5.76
CA SER A 26 6.20 -15.83 -7.14
C SER A 26 7.65 -16.21 -7.40
N ASN A 27 8.52 -16.07 -6.40
CA ASN A 27 9.96 -16.26 -6.49
C ASN A 27 10.44 -17.68 -6.12
N GLU A 28 9.79 -18.33 -5.15
CA GLU A 28 10.27 -19.59 -4.57
C GLU A 28 9.56 -20.81 -5.19
N ALA A 29 10.29 -21.57 -6.01
CA ALA A 29 9.75 -22.79 -6.64
C ALA A 29 9.26 -23.83 -5.61
N ASN A 30 10.00 -24.00 -4.50
CA ASN A 30 9.62 -24.93 -3.42
C ASN A 30 8.27 -24.55 -2.77
N ALA A 31 8.00 -23.25 -2.63
CA ALA A 31 6.73 -22.77 -2.08
C ALA A 31 5.58 -23.01 -3.06
N LYS A 32 5.82 -22.85 -4.38
CA LYS A 32 4.83 -23.17 -5.43
C LYS A 32 4.49 -24.66 -5.46
N GLN A 33 5.49 -25.52 -5.32
CA GLN A 33 5.31 -26.98 -5.35
C GLN A 33 4.35 -27.46 -4.25
N PHE A 34 4.46 -26.89 -3.04
CA PHE A 34 3.56 -27.22 -1.92
C PHE A 34 2.08 -26.96 -2.24
N PHE A 35 1.80 -25.90 -2.99
CA PHE A 35 0.43 -25.52 -3.40
C PHE A 35 0.02 -26.07 -4.77
N GLY A 36 0.85 -26.90 -5.43
CA GLY A 36 0.57 -27.40 -6.78
C GLY A 36 0.54 -26.30 -7.85
N ILE A 37 1.23 -25.19 -7.61
CA ILE A 37 1.27 -24.03 -8.53
C ILE A 37 2.37 -24.27 -9.58
N SER A 38 2.08 -23.94 -10.85
CA SER A 38 3.07 -24.00 -11.92
C SER A 38 4.24 -23.05 -11.68
N ASP A 39 5.47 -23.49 -11.95
CA ASP A 39 6.68 -22.66 -11.84
C ASP A 39 6.62 -21.38 -12.68
N ARG A 40 5.89 -21.40 -13.80
CA ARG A 40 5.71 -20.25 -14.71
C ARG A 40 4.69 -19.24 -14.21
N MET A 41 3.89 -19.58 -13.20
CA MET A 41 2.89 -18.69 -12.62
C MET A 41 3.55 -17.71 -11.66
N THR A 42 3.13 -16.46 -11.70
CA THR A 42 3.64 -15.40 -10.83
C THR A 42 2.48 -14.53 -10.36
N PHE A 43 2.58 -14.02 -9.15
CA PHE A 43 1.57 -13.20 -8.48
C PHE A 43 2.06 -11.77 -8.25
N TYR A 44 3.02 -11.28 -9.04
CA TYR A 44 3.56 -9.94 -8.90
C TYR A 44 2.50 -8.85 -9.05
N SER A 45 1.58 -8.97 -10.03
CA SER A 45 0.47 -8.02 -10.17
C SER A 45 -0.44 -7.97 -8.94
N SER A 46 -0.67 -9.14 -8.33
CA SER A 46 -1.43 -9.23 -7.08
C SER A 46 -0.66 -8.60 -5.93
N ALA A 47 0.64 -8.87 -5.80
CA ALA A 47 1.49 -8.25 -4.78
C ALA A 47 1.44 -6.71 -4.87
N ILE A 48 1.58 -6.13 -6.07
CA ILE A 48 1.43 -4.66 -6.30
C ILE A 48 0.06 -4.17 -5.85
N SER A 49 -1.01 -4.89 -6.22
CA SER A 49 -2.37 -4.52 -5.85
C SER A 49 -2.58 -4.53 -4.33
N HIS A 50 -2.06 -5.53 -3.64
CA HIS A 50 -2.15 -5.64 -2.18
C HIS A 50 -1.27 -4.60 -1.46
N SER A 51 -0.08 -4.26 -1.98
CA SER A 51 0.71 -3.12 -1.49
C SER A 51 -0.06 -1.80 -1.60
N TYR A 52 -0.78 -1.57 -2.70
CA TYR A 52 -1.66 -0.42 -2.85
C TYR A 52 -2.80 -0.41 -1.80
N TYR A 53 -3.45 -1.56 -1.58
CA TYR A 53 -4.55 -1.65 -0.61
C TYR A 53 -4.09 -1.43 0.83
N ALA A 54 -2.88 -1.86 1.19
CA ALA A 54 -2.28 -1.54 2.49
C ALA A 54 -2.20 -0.04 2.73
N ILE A 55 -1.64 0.71 1.76
CA ILE A 55 -1.54 2.18 1.84
C ILE A 55 -2.94 2.82 1.86
N PHE A 56 -3.85 2.33 1.02
CA PHE A 56 -5.22 2.86 0.95
C PHE A 56 -5.96 2.71 2.28
N TYR A 57 -5.89 1.56 2.94
CA TYR A 57 -6.55 1.36 4.23
C TYR A 57 -5.88 2.16 5.36
N ALA A 58 -4.55 2.27 5.35
CA ALA A 58 -3.85 3.16 6.28
C ALA A 58 -4.31 4.63 6.11
N ALA A 59 -4.41 5.12 4.87
CA ALA A 59 -4.92 6.46 4.59
C ALA A 59 -6.37 6.64 5.08
N LYS A 60 -7.25 5.63 4.92
CA LYS A 60 -8.61 5.66 5.47
C LYS A 60 -8.63 5.74 6.99
N ALA A 61 -7.78 4.97 7.67
CA ALA A 61 -7.66 5.02 9.13
C ALA A 61 -7.25 6.43 9.60
N ILE A 62 -6.27 7.04 8.93
CA ILE A 62 -5.79 8.40 9.23
C ILE A 62 -6.89 9.44 9.00
N LEU A 63 -7.61 9.40 7.88
CA LEU A 63 -8.72 10.31 7.58
C LEU A 63 -9.83 10.24 8.65
N LEU A 64 -10.13 9.04 9.14
CA LEU A 64 -11.11 8.84 10.19
C LEU A 64 -10.70 9.48 11.53
N THR A 65 -9.40 9.68 11.80
CA THR A 65 -8.97 10.43 13.00
C THR A 65 -9.43 11.90 12.99
N LYS A 66 -9.76 12.43 11.81
CA LYS A 66 -10.39 13.75 11.60
C LYS A 66 -11.89 13.65 11.29
N ASN A 67 -12.50 12.48 11.50
CA ASN A 67 -13.89 12.18 11.15
C ASN A 67 -14.22 12.36 9.66
N ILE A 68 -13.22 12.25 8.77
CA ILE A 68 -13.40 12.35 7.33
C ILE A 68 -13.67 10.95 6.77
N LYS A 69 -14.83 10.77 6.12
CA LYS A 69 -15.27 9.50 5.54
C LYS A 69 -15.29 9.59 4.03
N THR A 70 -14.73 8.60 3.36
CA THR A 70 -14.81 8.43 1.91
C THR A 70 -15.64 7.20 1.55
N THR A 71 -16.55 7.37 0.59
CA THR A 71 -17.54 6.37 0.16
C THR A 71 -17.57 6.27 -1.36
N ALA A 72 -18.18 5.19 -1.86
CA ALA A 72 -18.44 5.01 -3.28
C ALA A 72 -19.44 6.06 -3.82
N PRO A 73 -19.44 6.34 -5.15
CA PRO A 73 -18.47 5.89 -6.15
C PRO A 73 -17.11 6.60 -6.02
N GLU A 74 -16.09 6.13 -6.76
CA GLU A 74 -14.75 6.73 -6.82
C GLU A 74 -13.99 6.83 -5.48
N ILE A 75 -14.23 5.89 -4.57
CA ILE A 75 -13.67 5.90 -3.22
C ILE A 75 -12.14 6.04 -3.19
N HIS A 76 -11.43 5.43 -4.16
CA HIS A 76 -9.98 5.50 -4.28
C HIS A 76 -9.47 6.91 -4.61
N LYS A 77 -10.16 7.61 -5.52
CA LYS A 77 -9.84 9.01 -5.88
C LYS A 77 -10.13 9.93 -4.70
N LYS A 78 -11.31 9.80 -4.10
CA LYS A 78 -11.73 10.58 -2.93
C LYS A 78 -10.77 10.40 -1.74
N THR A 79 -10.40 9.16 -1.40
CA THR A 79 -9.42 8.91 -0.31
C THR A 79 -8.09 9.58 -0.58
N PHE A 80 -7.58 9.50 -1.81
CA PHE A 80 -6.32 10.15 -2.17
C PHE A 80 -6.41 11.67 -2.04
N GLU A 81 -7.45 12.29 -2.60
CA GLU A 81 -7.65 13.74 -2.57
C GLU A 81 -7.85 14.27 -1.16
N GLU A 82 -8.66 13.58 -0.34
CA GLU A 82 -8.86 13.95 1.07
C GLU A 82 -7.57 13.80 1.87
N PHE A 83 -6.81 12.72 1.66
CA PHE A 83 -5.55 12.51 2.37
C PHE A 83 -4.55 13.61 2.02
N LYS A 84 -4.37 13.91 0.74
CA LYS A 84 -3.53 15.02 0.27
C LYS A 84 -3.96 16.34 0.91
N ARG A 85 -5.23 16.72 0.77
CA ARG A 85 -5.74 18.03 1.20
C ARG A 85 -5.64 18.25 2.71
N ASN A 86 -5.90 17.20 3.52
CA ASN A 86 -6.04 17.38 4.97
C ASN A 86 -4.78 17.07 5.76
N PHE A 87 -3.85 16.30 5.20
CA PHE A 87 -2.67 15.79 5.91
C PHE A 87 -1.36 16.20 5.25
N VAL A 88 -1.29 16.23 3.91
CA VAL A 88 -0.06 16.61 3.19
C VAL A 88 0.01 18.13 3.01
N ASP A 89 -1.00 18.71 2.34
CA ASP A 89 -1.03 20.14 2.00
C ASP A 89 -1.08 21.06 3.24
N THR A 90 -1.60 20.55 4.36
CA THR A 90 -1.65 21.27 5.64
C THR A 90 -0.36 21.16 6.45
N GLY A 91 0.59 20.32 6.03
CA GLY A 91 1.82 20.03 6.78
C GLY A 91 1.60 19.23 8.07
N ILE A 92 0.35 18.89 8.42
CA ILE A 92 0.02 18.15 9.67
C ILE A 92 0.72 16.79 9.69
N LEU A 93 0.80 16.11 8.55
CA LEU A 93 1.48 14.84 8.45
C LEU A 93 2.98 15.00 8.62
N ASN A 94 3.59 16.08 8.10
CA ASN A 94 5.01 16.38 8.35
C ASN A 94 5.28 16.52 9.85
N VAL A 95 4.42 17.25 10.59
CA VAL A 95 4.57 17.41 12.05
C VAL A 95 4.41 16.09 12.79
N LYS A 96 3.38 15.30 12.48
CA LYS A 96 3.16 14.00 13.12
C LYS A 96 4.26 12.99 12.79
N LEU A 97 4.74 12.97 11.54
CA LEU A 97 5.89 12.15 11.18
C LEU A 97 7.12 12.59 11.98
N LEU A 98 7.38 13.89 12.10
CA LEU A 98 8.52 14.40 12.85
C LEU A 98 8.44 14.06 14.36
N GLU A 99 7.23 14.02 14.93
CA GLU A 99 6.97 13.55 16.30
C GLU A 99 7.18 12.03 16.47
N ILE A 100 6.76 11.22 15.50
CA ILE A 100 6.98 9.76 15.48
C ILE A 100 8.45 9.42 15.18
N TYR A 101 9.13 10.25 14.38
CA TYR A 101 10.40 9.91 13.73
C TYR A 101 11.57 10.83 14.10
N ARG A 102 11.95 10.86 15.38
CA ARG A 102 13.35 11.16 15.75
C ARG A 102 14.37 10.11 15.22
N LYS A 103 13.95 9.13 14.38
CA LYS A 103 14.82 8.08 13.80
C LYS A 103 14.67 7.75 12.31
N MET A 104 13.67 8.20 11.53
CA MET A 104 13.65 7.97 10.06
C MET A 104 12.95 9.10 9.31
N VAL A 105 13.68 9.76 8.41
CA VAL A 105 13.23 10.95 7.67
C VAL A 105 12.33 10.52 6.51
N ILE A 106 11.02 10.45 6.74
CA ILE A 106 10.03 10.38 5.66
C ILE A 106 9.23 11.69 5.66
N ARG A 107 9.21 12.40 4.54
CA ARG A 107 8.39 13.62 4.39
C ARG A 107 7.00 13.27 3.87
N ALA A 108 5.98 14.02 4.25
CA ALA A 108 4.60 13.85 3.80
C ALA A 108 4.48 13.91 2.27
N ASP A 109 5.34 14.69 1.60
CA ASP A 109 5.41 14.74 0.14
C ASP A 109 5.92 13.43 -0.46
N GLU A 110 6.89 12.78 0.18
CA GLU A 110 7.40 11.46 -0.24
C GLU A 110 6.33 10.38 -0.05
N LEU A 111 5.55 10.44 1.03
CA LEU A 111 4.40 9.55 1.23
C LEU A 111 3.35 9.71 0.13
N LEU A 112 3.07 10.96 -0.24
CA LEU A 112 2.09 11.26 -1.29
C LEU A 112 2.55 10.75 -2.65
N GLU A 113 3.83 10.92 -2.99
CA GLU A 113 4.39 10.40 -4.23
C GLU A 113 4.41 8.87 -4.24
N ILE A 114 4.73 8.20 -3.13
CA ILE A 114 4.59 6.74 -3.02
C ILE A 114 3.13 6.33 -3.26
N PHE A 115 2.16 6.98 -2.61
CA PHE A 115 0.75 6.62 -2.78
C PHE A 115 0.26 6.83 -4.23
N LYS A 116 0.68 7.92 -4.86
CA LYS A 116 0.36 8.24 -6.26
C LYS A 116 0.97 7.21 -7.21
N ASP A 117 2.24 6.86 -7.00
CA ASP A 117 2.95 5.89 -7.83
C ASP A 117 2.33 4.49 -7.69
N GLU A 118 2.06 4.01 -6.48
CA GLU A 118 1.42 2.71 -6.26
C GLU A 118 0.01 2.65 -6.86
N LYS A 119 -0.75 3.76 -6.80
CA LYS A 119 -2.05 3.87 -7.49
C LYS A 119 -1.89 3.72 -9.01
N TRP A 120 -0.88 4.37 -9.59
CA TRP A 120 -0.62 4.28 -11.03
C TRP A 120 -0.17 2.86 -11.41
N LYS A 121 0.78 2.28 -10.67
CA LYS A 121 1.26 0.90 -10.90
C LYS A 121 0.13 -0.11 -10.88
N ARG A 122 -0.76 -0.04 -9.87
CA ARG A 122 -1.94 -0.92 -9.78
C ARG A 122 -2.86 -0.75 -10.99
N GLY A 123 -3.02 0.46 -11.51
CA GLY A 123 -3.78 0.69 -12.73
C GLY A 123 -3.08 0.17 -13.98
N ASN A 124 -1.77 0.34 -14.10
CA ASN A 124 -1.03 -0.01 -15.30
C ASN A 124 -0.70 -1.52 -15.36
N PHE A 125 -0.09 -2.05 -14.31
CA PHE A 125 0.46 -3.40 -14.30
C PHE A 125 -0.58 -4.51 -14.07
N THR A 126 -1.75 -4.14 -13.55
CA THR A 126 -2.86 -5.10 -13.40
C THR A 126 -3.65 -5.28 -14.69
N TYR A 127 -3.74 -4.25 -15.54
CA TYR A 127 -4.61 -4.27 -16.72
C TYR A 127 -3.86 -4.31 -18.06
N ASN A 128 -2.62 -3.82 -18.13
CA ASN A 128 -1.93 -3.59 -19.42
C ASN A 128 -0.67 -4.43 -19.63
N THR A 129 -0.30 -5.31 -18.70
CA THR A 129 0.97 -6.06 -18.75
C THR A 129 0.80 -7.53 -18.36
N ILE A 130 1.64 -8.40 -18.92
CA ILE A 130 1.67 -9.81 -18.52
C ILE A 130 2.27 -9.97 -17.12
N PRO A 131 1.73 -10.85 -16.24
CA PRO A 131 2.16 -10.95 -14.84
C PRO A 131 3.66 -11.22 -14.65
N GLN A 132 4.28 -11.96 -15.56
CA GLN A 132 5.69 -12.36 -15.47
C GLN A 132 6.65 -11.18 -15.63
N ALA A 133 6.23 -10.13 -16.35
CA ALA A 133 7.03 -8.91 -16.55
C ALA A 133 7.02 -7.99 -15.31
N ASN A 134 6.15 -8.27 -14.32
CA ASN A 134 5.89 -7.34 -13.21
C ASN A 134 6.78 -7.57 -11.99
N LYS A 135 7.83 -8.39 -12.12
CA LYS A 135 8.75 -8.70 -11.02
C LYS A 135 9.38 -7.44 -10.41
N GLU A 136 10.04 -6.64 -11.24
CA GLU A 136 10.71 -5.41 -10.77
C GLU A 136 9.73 -4.38 -10.18
N PRO A 137 8.59 -4.06 -10.84
CA PRO A 137 7.56 -3.21 -10.23
C PRO A 137 7.06 -3.71 -8.87
N ALA A 138 6.87 -5.02 -8.71
CA ALA A 138 6.43 -5.62 -7.44
C ALA A 138 7.50 -5.54 -6.35
N GLU A 139 8.77 -5.73 -6.69
CA GLU A 139 9.88 -5.55 -5.75
C GLU A 139 9.98 -4.10 -5.26
N ASP A 140 9.81 -3.13 -6.16
CA ASP A 140 9.77 -1.71 -5.80
C ASP A 140 8.57 -1.36 -4.91
N SER A 141 7.37 -1.87 -5.22
CA SER A 141 6.17 -1.69 -4.39
C SER A 141 6.37 -2.20 -2.96
N LEU A 142 7.02 -3.36 -2.80
CA LEU A 142 7.31 -3.92 -1.48
C LEU A 142 8.40 -3.16 -0.72
N LYS A 143 9.42 -2.64 -1.41
CA LYS A 143 10.42 -1.76 -0.78
C LYS A 143 9.76 -0.49 -0.24
N LYS A 144 8.87 0.13 -1.02
CA LYS A 144 8.11 1.32 -0.63
C LYS A 144 7.18 1.03 0.53
N GLN A 145 6.44 -0.07 0.48
CA GLN A 145 5.60 -0.53 1.58
C GLN A 145 6.42 -0.72 2.86
N ASN A 146 7.53 -1.44 2.82
CA ASN A 146 8.35 -1.66 4.00
C ASN A 146 8.95 -0.36 4.55
N TYR A 147 9.35 0.56 3.68
CA TYR A 147 9.78 1.89 4.09
C TYR A 147 8.68 2.67 4.83
N LEU A 148 7.40 2.52 4.44
CA LEU A 148 6.26 3.18 5.09
C LEU A 148 5.91 2.62 6.47
N PHE A 149 6.12 1.32 6.68
CA PHE A 149 5.60 0.57 7.83
C PHE A 149 6.69 0.05 8.79
N GLN A 150 7.96 0.46 8.63
CA GLN A 150 9.01 0.12 9.60
C GLN A 150 8.71 0.76 10.97
N THR A 151 8.23 -0.07 11.90
CA THR A 151 8.21 0.17 13.36
C THR A 151 9.59 0.01 13.98
#